data_AF-A0A0C2N1S8-F1
#
_entry.id   AF-A0A0C2N1S8-F1
#
_cell.length_a   1.000
_cell.length_b   1.000
_cell.length_c   1.000
_cell.angle_alpha   90.00
_cell.angle_beta   90.00
_cell.angle_gamma   90.00
#
_symmetry.space_group_name_H-M   'P 1'
#
loop_
_entity.id
_entity.type
_entity.pdbx_description
1 polymer ?
#
loop_
_entity_poly.entity_id
_entity_poly.type
_entity_poly.pdbx_seq_one_letter_code
_entity_poly.pdbx_strand_id
1 'polypeptide(L)'
;MLRHILRLWCVDRDGQHNFFWDETDCTTYCKSPHMVTTQKCLNDWGERDLPAGQEEDFKIAFNIYIGKFAPYVKMCTSCDEPMLFDTIEECNKYCIADQTYL
;
A
#
# COMPACT_ATOMS: atom_id res chain seq x y z
N MET A 1 27.08 -16.05 11.92
CA MET A 1 26.18 -14.90 12.10
C MET A 1 24.75 -15.41 11.90
N LEU A 2 24.06 -15.77 12.98
CA LEU A 2 22.69 -16.29 12.92
C LEU A 2 21.73 -15.13 12.63
N ARG A 3 21.35 -14.96 11.36
CA ARG A 3 20.21 -14.11 11.02
C ARG A 3 18.99 -14.76 11.66
N HIS A 4 18.38 -14.07 12.63
CA HIS A 4 17.07 -14.48 13.15
C HIS A 4 16.11 -14.42 11.97
N ILE A 5 15.70 -15.59 11.47
CA ILE A 5 14.76 -15.71 10.36
C ILE A 5 13.37 -15.35 10.91
N LEU A 6 13.05 -14.06 10.91
CA LEU A 6 11.67 -13.60 11.06
C LEU A 6 10.97 -13.87 9.73
N ARG A 7 10.36 -15.05 9.60
CA ARG A 7 9.36 -15.27 8.56
C ARG A 7 8.11 -14.49 8.98
N LEU A 8 7.70 -13.54 8.15
CA LEU A 8 6.43 -12.88 8.32
C LEU A 8 5.35 -13.84 7.80
N TRP A 9 4.36 -14.10 8.63
CA TRP A 9 3.22 -14.96 8.34
C TRP A 9 1.95 -14.13 8.32
N CYS A 10 1.11 -14.36 7.32
CA CYS A 10 -0.20 -13.75 7.23
C CYS A 10 -1.16 -14.60 6.42
N VAL A 11 -2.46 -14.30 6.58
CA VAL A 11 -3.54 -14.81 5.76
C VAL A 11 -3.93 -13.70 4.79
N ASP A 12 -3.95 -13.97 3.49
CA ASP A 12 -4.38 -12.98 2.49
C ASP A 12 -5.91 -12.82 2.45
N ARG A 13 -6.40 -12.00 1.52
CA ARG A 13 -7.84 -11.75 1.34
C ARG A 13 -8.63 -13.00 0.90
N ASP A 14 -7.96 -13.95 0.25
CA ASP A 14 -8.55 -15.20 -0.22
C ASP A 14 -8.48 -16.31 0.85
N GLY A 15 -7.94 -15.99 2.04
CA GLY A 15 -7.79 -16.95 3.13
C GLY A 15 -6.56 -17.83 3.03
N GLN A 16 -5.61 -17.53 2.13
CA GLN A 16 -4.41 -18.35 1.94
C GLN A 16 -3.30 -17.93 2.91
N HIS A 17 -2.56 -18.91 3.42
CA HIS A 17 -1.43 -18.68 4.29
C HIS A 17 -0.17 -18.42 3.46
N ASN A 18 0.39 -17.23 3.61
CA ASN A 18 1.59 -16.81 2.90
C ASN A 18 2.77 -16.59 3.85
N PHE A 19 3.98 -16.82 3.35
CA PHE A 19 5.24 -16.64 4.07
C PHE A 19 6.16 -15.70 3.30
N PHE A 20 6.58 -14.63 3.95
CA PHE A 20 7.44 -13.61 3.34
C PHE A 20 8.74 -13.46 4.11
N TRP A 21 9.79 -13.14 3.35
CA TRP A 21 11.12 -12.80 3.88
C TRP A 21 11.29 -11.30 4.10
N ASP A 22 10.42 -10.52 3.45
CA ASP A 22 10.48 -9.08 3.40
C ASP A 22 9.15 -8.47 3.86
N GLU A 23 9.24 -7.33 4.56
CA GLU A 23 8.06 -6.65 5.10
C GLU A 23 7.24 -5.96 4.01
N THR A 24 7.87 -5.47 2.95
CA THR A 24 7.19 -4.86 1.80
C THR A 24 6.33 -5.91 1.09
N ASP A 25 6.86 -7.11 0.87
CA ASP A 25 6.06 -8.22 0.31
C ASP A 25 4.88 -8.57 1.22
N CYS A 26 5.14 -8.77 2.52
CA CYS A 26 4.08 -9.06 3.49
C CYS A 26 3.00 -7.94 3.52
N THR A 27 3.42 -6.69 3.42
CA THR A 27 2.52 -5.54 3.42
C THR A 27 1.67 -5.53 2.16
N THR A 28 2.29 -5.73 1.00
CA THR A 28 1.63 -5.75 -0.31
C THR A 28 0.56 -6.82 -0.42
N TYR A 29 0.88 -8.06 -0.01
CA TYR A 29 -0.03 -9.20 -0.20
C TYR A 29 -1.03 -9.40 0.93
N CYS A 30 -0.73 -8.91 2.15
CA CYS A 30 -1.59 -9.14 3.30
C CYS A 30 -2.11 -7.84 3.92
N LYS A 31 -1.24 -6.96 4.44
CA LYS A 31 -1.71 -5.80 5.22
C LYS A 31 -2.55 -4.84 4.36
N SER A 32 -2.08 -4.54 3.16
CA SER A 32 -2.70 -3.58 2.24
C SER A 32 -4.11 -4.02 1.78
N PRO A 33 -4.32 -5.26 1.28
CA PRO A 33 -5.65 -5.74 0.91
C PRO A 33 -6.64 -5.87 2.07
N HIS A 34 -6.17 -6.05 3.31
CA HIS A 34 -7.05 -6.09 4.50
C HIS A 34 -7.51 -4.70 4.92
N MET A 35 -6.65 -3.69 4.78
CA MET A 35 -6.99 -2.32 5.16
C MET A 35 -7.94 -1.65 4.16
N VAL A 36 -7.77 -1.94 2.87
CA VAL A 36 -8.46 -1.24 1.77
C VAL A 36 -9.44 -2.16 1.04
N THR A 37 -10.71 -1.77 0.93
CA THR A 37 -11.73 -2.58 0.23
C THR A 37 -12.05 -2.12 -1.17
N THR A 38 -11.79 -0.85 -1.48
CA THR A 38 -12.00 -0.32 -2.83
C THR A 38 -10.89 -0.82 -3.74
N GLN A 39 -11.23 -1.73 -4.67
CA GLN A 39 -10.24 -2.39 -5.53
C GLN A 39 -9.35 -1.39 -6.29
N LYS A 40 -9.93 -0.27 -6.75
CA LYS A 40 -9.18 0.76 -7.49
C LYS A 40 -8.15 1.49 -6.63
N CYS A 41 -8.27 1.47 -5.29
CA CYS A 41 -7.24 1.98 -4.39
C CYS A 41 -6.06 1.00 -4.24
N LEU A 42 -6.24 -0.28 -4.59
CA LEU A 42 -5.19 -1.30 -4.59
C LEU A 42 -4.43 -1.40 -5.92
N ASN A 43 -4.73 -0.54 -6.89
CA ASN A 43 -3.99 -0.50 -8.15
C ASN A 43 -2.52 -0.21 -7.85
N ASP A 44 -1.65 -1.09 -8.32
CA ASP A 44 -0.21 -0.94 -8.22
C ASP A 44 0.23 0.25 -9.08
N TRP A 45 0.98 1.18 -8.49
CA TRP A 45 1.60 2.29 -9.20
C TRP A 45 3.13 2.35 -9.00
N GLY A 46 3.70 1.27 -8.49
CA GLY A 46 5.10 1.10 -8.16
C GLY A 46 5.47 1.42 -6.71
N GLU A 47 6.66 0.99 -6.33
CA GLU A 47 7.25 1.29 -5.03
C GLU A 47 7.59 2.79 -4.96
N ARG A 48 7.19 3.46 -3.87
CA ARG A 48 7.42 4.89 -3.72
C ARG A 48 8.93 5.15 -3.54
N ASP A 49 9.56 5.70 -4.57
CA ASP A 49 10.92 6.25 -4.49
C ASP A 49 10.90 7.77 -4.67
N LEU A 50 10.36 8.47 -3.67
CA LEU A 50 10.40 9.94 -3.63
C LEU A 50 11.47 10.42 -2.65
N PRO A 51 12.43 11.24 -3.10
CA PRO A 51 13.33 11.96 -2.20
C PRO A 51 12.51 12.88 -1.28
N ALA A 52 12.89 12.95 -0.01
CA ALA A 52 12.26 13.86 0.95
C ALA A 52 12.34 15.32 0.44
N GLY A 53 11.23 16.05 0.51
CA GLY A 53 11.16 17.48 0.16
C GLY A 53 10.62 17.82 -1.23
N GLN A 54 10.18 16.84 -2.02
CA GLN A 54 9.42 17.08 -3.26
C GLN A 54 7.93 16.76 -3.05
N GLU A 55 7.26 17.43 -2.11
CA GLU A 55 5.86 17.11 -1.77
C GLU A 55 4.84 18.14 -2.29
N GLU A 56 5.28 19.17 -3.01
CA GLU A 56 4.39 20.21 -3.51
C GLU A 56 3.60 19.74 -4.76
N ASP A 57 2.28 19.96 -4.76
CA ASP A 57 1.30 19.67 -5.82
C ASP A 57 0.98 18.18 -6.16
N PHE A 58 1.34 17.23 -5.29
CA PHE A 58 0.98 15.82 -5.52
C PHE A 58 -0.44 15.50 -5.08
N LYS A 59 -1.16 14.73 -5.90
CA LYS A 59 -2.36 14.00 -5.45
C LYS A 59 -1.97 12.91 -4.46
N ILE A 60 -2.91 12.51 -3.60
CA ILE A 60 -2.74 11.40 -2.66
C ILE A 60 -3.34 10.13 -3.26
N ALA A 61 -2.66 9.00 -3.08
CA ALA A 61 -3.16 7.67 -3.40
C ALA A 61 -2.73 6.67 -2.33
N PHE A 62 -3.40 5.52 -2.26
CA PHE A 62 -2.95 4.42 -1.43
C PHE A 62 -1.78 3.68 -2.10
N ASN A 63 -0.66 3.51 -1.40
CA ASN A 63 0.48 2.73 -1.88
C ASN A 63 0.49 1.34 -1.22
N ILE A 64 0.36 0.29 -2.03
CA ILE A 64 0.26 -1.08 -1.55
C ILE A 64 1.56 -1.61 -0.92
N TYR A 65 2.72 -1.10 -1.35
CA TYR A 65 4.03 -1.56 -0.89
C TYR A 65 4.35 -1.10 0.53
N ILE A 66 4.02 0.16 0.85
CA ILE A 66 4.23 0.73 2.19
C ILE A 66 2.99 0.63 3.08
N GLY A 67 1.85 0.22 2.51
CA GLY A 67 0.58 0.07 3.23
C GLY A 67 0.05 1.37 3.81
N LYS A 68 0.23 2.49 3.10
CA LYS A 68 -0.17 3.84 3.57
C LYS A 68 -0.62 4.74 2.42
N PHE A 69 -1.33 5.79 2.77
CA PHE A 69 -1.63 6.89 1.86
C PHE A 69 -0.41 7.78 1.68
N ALA A 70 -0.07 8.08 0.43
CA ALA A 70 1.13 8.83 0.10
C ALA A 70 0.91 9.69 -1.16
N PRO A 71 1.75 10.72 -1.35
CA PRO A 71 1.88 11.41 -2.63
C PRO A 71 2.04 10.41 -3.79
N TYR A 72 1.17 10.52 -4.78
CA TYR A 72 1.16 9.70 -5.97
C TYR A 72 2.24 10.13 -6.94
N VAL A 73 3.12 9.21 -7.30
CA VAL A 73 4.09 9.37 -8.37
C VAL A 73 4.00 8.16 -9.26
N LYS A 74 3.71 8.37 -10.54
CA LYS A 74 3.62 7.28 -11.50
C LYS A 74 5.00 6.69 -11.74
N MET A 75 5.32 5.60 -11.04
CA MET A 75 6.59 4.86 -11.20
C MET A 75 6.45 3.72 -12.19
N CYS A 76 5.30 3.04 -12.20
CA CYS A 76 5.00 2.02 -13.18
C CYS A 76 4.37 2.64 -14.45
N THR A 77 5.03 2.51 -15.60
CA THR A 77 4.58 3.07 -16.88
C THR A 77 3.40 2.31 -17.50
N SER A 78 3.26 1.02 -17.19
CA SER A 78 2.22 0.14 -17.74
C SER A 78 1.07 -0.16 -16.78
N CYS A 79 1.13 0.33 -15.54
CA CYS A 79 0.12 0.03 -14.54
C CYS A 79 -1.05 1.00 -14.60
N ASP A 80 -2.22 0.51 -14.17
CA ASP A 80 -3.42 1.32 -14.07
C ASP A 80 -3.27 2.38 -12.98
N GLU A 81 -3.84 3.55 -13.22
CA GLU A 81 -3.81 4.62 -12.24
C GLU A 81 -4.72 4.27 -11.04
N PRO A 82 -4.25 4.47 -9.80
CA PRO A 82 -5.07 4.32 -8.62
C PRO A 82 -6.10 5.44 -8.53
N MET A 83 -6.97 5.36 -7.54
CA MET A 83 -7.76 6.54 -7.16
C MET A 83 -6.85 7.63 -6.57
N LEU A 84 -7.00 8.83 -7.12
CA LEU A 84 -6.26 10.02 -6.74
C LEU A 84 -7.17 10.97 -5.97
N PHE A 85 -6.63 11.58 -4.92
CA PHE A 85 -7.35 12.46 -4.01
C PHE A 85 -6.55 13.73 -3.74
N ASP A 86 -7.23 14.77 -3.27
CA ASP A 86 -6.57 16.00 -2.87
C ASP A 86 -6.06 15.96 -1.43
N THR A 87 -6.64 15.11 -0.57
CA THR A 87 -6.27 15.00 0.84
C THR A 87 -6.17 13.54 1.30
N ILE A 88 -5.42 13.34 2.40
CA ILE A 88 -5.32 12.03 3.06
C ILE A 88 -6.68 11.64 3.67
N GLU A 89 -7.45 12.61 4.17
CA GLU A 89 -8.78 12.38 4.73
C GLU A 89 -9.76 11.84 3.69
N GLU A 90 -9.76 12.41 2.48
CA GLU A 90 -10.56 11.89 1.37
C GLU A 90 -10.12 10.48 1.00
N CYS A 91 -8.81 10.26 0.89
CA CYS A 91 -8.27 8.96 0.53
C CYS A 91 -8.67 7.87 1.55
N ASN A 92 -8.54 8.16 2.85
CA ASN A 92 -9.00 7.29 3.94
C ASN A 92 -10.48 6.96 3.81
N LYS A 93 -11.32 7.99 3.65
CA LYS A 93 -12.78 7.86 3.60
C LYS A 93 -13.25 6.94 2.47
N TYR A 94 -12.57 6.98 1.32
CA TYR A 94 -12.98 6.20 0.15
C TYR A 94 -12.29 4.83 0.04
N CYS A 95 -11.11 4.66 0.64
CA CYS A 95 -10.33 3.43 0.47
C CYS A 95 -10.44 2.47 1.68
N ILE A 96 -10.51 2.95 2.93
CA ILE A 96 -10.51 2.08 4.12
C ILE A 96 -11.88 1.44 4.35
N ALA A 97 -11.90 0.14 4.64
CA ALA A 97 -13.07 -0.52 5.24
C ALA A 97 -12.97 -0.70 6.75
N ASP A 98 -11.78 -0.99 7.26
CA ASP A 98 -11.58 -1.27 8.67
C ASP A 98 -10.99 -0.05 9.38
N GLN A 99 -11.84 0.67 10.10
CA GLN A 99 -11.44 1.85 10.87
C GLN A 99 -10.55 1.55 12.09
N THR A 100 -10.29 0.27 12.40
CA THR A 100 -9.34 -0.11 13.46
C THR A 100 -7.86 0.04 13.05
N TYR A 101 -7.59 0.30 11.76
CA TYR A 101 -6.26 0.57 11.21
C TYR A 101 -5.89 2.08 11.18
N LEU A 102 -6.74 2.95 11.72
CA LEU A 102 -6.50 4.40 11.85
C LEU A 102 -5.60 4.77 13.03
#